data_AF-A0A7Z3GZZ1-F1
#
_entry.id   AF-A0A7Z3GZZ1-F1
#
_cell.length_a   1.000
_cell.length_b   1.000
_cell.length_c   1.000
_cell.angle_alpha   90.00
_cell.angle_beta   90.00
_cell.angle_gamma   90.00
#
_symmetry.space_group_name_H-M   'P 1'
#
loop_
_entity.id
_entity.type
_entity.pdbx_description
1 polymer ?
#
loop_
_entity_poly.entity_id
_entity_poly.type
_entity_poly.pdbx_seq_one_letter_code
_entity_poly.pdbx_strand_id
1 'polypeptide(L)'
;MAPLQLKAKENTTLAITYLFLIVLSSAVFASPISSAAQKEQKGIVLYNQLKLDSAIQELEREASSGSIDSQYYLGEALRKKSRYMSPEAQHWYETAAENNNVYAMIQLGRTKNDLCEKIGNCPPTKKTQAEWFSLAKDLVLPRAEKGDPESLYLMYEITLNREWLEKSANAGYSLAQYWMAVSERQGEGFFLIPGKRDASVKKWLLLSSEGGYPKAMMDYLQILFEEGDMANVRHWLEIAAATGDQAAISNYGAYVAHTPDKVGYSLDLVKGYALFTLLGELDDSGGIGRYVERKSEEIREKMTPAQIEESKIMAKEWKATHPPLSFFPDKLGN
;
A
#
# COMPACT_ATOMS: atom_id res chain seq x y z
N MET A 1 -82.12 9.24 53.10
CA MET A 1 -82.71 8.06 52.42
C MET A 1 -81.58 7.08 52.16
N ALA A 2 -81.64 5.90 52.78
CA ALA A 2 -80.80 4.74 52.45
C ALA A 2 -81.61 3.82 51.50
N PRO A 3 -81.08 2.70 50.98
CA PRO A 3 -79.73 2.42 50.46
C PRO A 3 -79.81 1.73 49.06
N LEU A 4 -78.69 1.50 48.39
CA LEU A 4 -78.54 0.34 47.51
C LEU A 4 -77.07 -0.04 47.35
N GLN A 5 -76.72 -1.14 48.02
CA GLN A 5 -75.54 -1.95 47.79
C GLN A 5 -75.95 -3.10 46.87
N LEU A 6 -75.22 -3.35 45.78
CA LEU A 6 -75.11 -4.69 45.18
C LEU A 6 -73.91 -4.79 44.21
N LYS A 7 -72.86 -5.42 44.75
CA LYS A 7 -71.98 -6.46 44.18
C LYS A 7 -71.47 -6.35 42.74
N ALA A 8 -70.15 -6.17 42.69
CA ALA A 8 -69.15 -7.08 42.11
C ALA A 8 -69.37 -7.61 40.68
N LYS A 9 -68.47 -7.20 39.79
CA LYS A 9 -67.87 -8.12 38.83
C LYS A 9 -66.39 -7.80 38.69
N GLU A 10 -65.59 -8.80 39.03
CA GLU A 10 -64.16 -8.89 38.76
C GLU A 10 -63.93 -8.69 37.26
N ASN A 11 -63.00 -7.81 36.91
CA ASN A 11 -62.30 -7.86 35.65
C ASN A 11 -60.83 -7.59 35.92
N THR A 12 -60.06 -8.65 35.76
CA THR A 12 -58.62 -8.78 35.75
C THR A 12 -57.97 -7.71 34.86
N THR A 13 -57.51 -6.61 35.45
CA THR A 13 -56.56 -5.72 34.80
C THR A 13 -55.18 -6.35 34.89
N LEU A 14 -54.80 -7.00 33.80
CA LEU A 14 -53.45 -7.43 33.46
C LEU A 14 -52.51 -6.22 33.60
N ALA A 15 -51.58 -6.27 34.57
CA ALA A 15 -50.51 -5.29 34.67
C ALA A 15 -49.56 -5.49 33.49
N ILE A 16 -49.71 -4.67 32.45
CA ILE A 16 -48.77 -4.61 31.32
C ILE A 16 -47.58 -3.75 31.79
N THR A 17 -46.60 -4.40 32.42
CA THR A 17 -45.28 -3.83 32.64
C THR A 17 -44.61 -3.65 31.28
N TYR A 18 -44.60 -2.42 30.76
CA TYR A 18 -43.78 -2.05 29.60
C TYR A 18 -42.31 -2.11 30.02
N LEU A 19 -41.66 -3.26 29.76
CA LEU A 19 -40.21 -3.38 29.83
C LEU A 19 -39.64 -2.71 28.57
N PHE A 20 -39.22 -1.44 28.70
CA PHE A 20 -38.46 -0.75 27.67
C PHE A 20 -37.10 -1.44 27.54
N LEU A 21 -36.99 -2.37 26.58
CA LEU A 21 -35.71 -2.86 26.07
C LEU A 21 -35.04 -1.72 25.29
N ILE A 22 -34.23 -0.93 25.99
CA ILE A 22 -33.27 -0.03 25.35
C ILE A 22 -32.24 -0.94 24.68
N VAL A 23 -32.44 -1.22 23.40
CA VAL A 23 -31.37 -1.72 22.54
C VAL A 23 -30.41 -0.55 22.37
N LEU A 24 -29.38 -0.50 23.23
CA LEU A 24 -28.20 0.30 22.94
C LEU A 24 -27.59 -0.27 21.66
N SER A 25 -27.92 0.31 20.52
CA SER A 25 -27.09 0.17 19.33
C SER A 25 -25.74 0.79 19.69
N SER A 26 -24.78 -0.04 20.04
CA SER A 26 -23.38 0.32 19.94
C SER A 26 -23.10 0.54 18.46
N ALA A 27 -23.39 1.76 17.99
CA ALA A 27 -22.71 2.31 16.84
C ALA A 27 -21.24 2.31 17.23
N VAL A 28 -20.55 1.24 16.86
CA VAL A 28 -19.10 1.21 16.76
C VAL A 28 -18.82 2.24 15.68
N PHE A 29 -18.66 3.49 16.09
CA PHE A 29 -17.89 4.43 15.32
C PHE A 29 -16.51 3.79 15.26
N ALA A 30 -16.21 3.18 14.11
CA ALA A 30 -14.85 2.93 13.72
C ALA A 30 -14.17 4.30 13.79
N SER A 31 -13.48 4.56 14.89
CA SER A 31 -12.56 5.69 14.96
C SER A 31 -11.64 5.52 13.76
N PRO A 32 -11.56 6.49 12.84
CA PRO A 32 -10.45 6.47 11.90
C PRO A 32 -9.22 6.42 12.79
N ILE A 33 -8.39 5.39 12.62
CA ILE A 33 -7.04 5.44 13.16
C ILE A 33 -6.44 6.66 12.46
N SER A 34 -6.48 7.77 13.18
CA SER A 34 -5.74 8.97 12.85
C SER A 34 -4.28 8.56 12.99
N SER A 35 -3.71 8.04 11.91
CA SER A 35 -2.38 8.48 11.58
C SER A 35 -2.53 9.99 11.44
N ALA A 36 -2.01 10.74 12.41
CA ALA A 36 -1.71 12.14 12.14
C ALA A 36 -0.98 12.14 10.79
N ALA A 37 -1.54 12.83 9.79
CA ALA A 37 -0.96 12.93 8.47
C ALA A 37 0.47 13.44 8.63
N GLN A 38 1.42 12.51 8.72
CA GLN A 38 2.83 12.78 8.80
C GLN A 38 3.10 13.41 7.44
N LYS A 39 3.32 14.74 7.45
CA LYS A 39 3.48 15.51 6.21
C LYS A 39 4.45 14.75 5.33
N GLU A 40 3.95 14.25 4.21
CA GLU A 40 4.70 13.32 3.37
C GLU A 40 6.02 13.98 2.98
N GLN A 41 7.12 13.34 3.36
CA GLN A 41 8.44 13.90 3.19
C GLN A 41 8.75 13.93 1.70
N LYS A 42 9.18 15.08 1.21
CA LYS A 42 9.35 15.30 -0.24
C LYS A 42 10.42 14.35 -0.79
N GLY A 43 11.45 14.05 0.01
CA GLY A 43 12.47 13.07 -0.35
C GLY A 43 11.91 11.67 -0.57
N ILE A 44 10.99 11.23 0.29
CA ILE A 44 10.32 9.92 0.19
C ILE A 44 9.39 9.87 -1.02
N VAL A 45 8.63 10.94 -1.29
CA VAL A 45 7.81 11.04 -2.51
C VAL A 45 8.67 10.87 -3.76
N LEU A 46 9.79 11.59 -3.85
CA LEU A 46 10.71 11.47 -4.98
C LEU A 46 11.32 10.07 -5.10
N TYR A 47 11.64 9.43 -3.98
CA TYR A 47 12.10 8.04 -3.96
C TYR A 47 11.04 7.08 -4.50
N ASN A 48 9.78 7.23 -4.06
CA ASN A 48 8.65 6.42 -4.53
C ASN A 48 8.33 6.66 -6.00
N GLN A 49 8.65 7.84 -6.53
CA GLN A 49 8.59 8.19 -7.95
C GLN A 49 9.81 7.70 -8.75
N LEU A 50 10.77 7.04 -8.11
CA LEU A 50 12.05 6.58 -8.69
C LEU A 50 12.93 7.72 -9.23
N LYS A 51 12.72 8.96 -8.78
CA LYS A 51 13.54 10.13 -9.10
C LYS A 51 14.79 10.19 -8.23
N LEU A 52 15.63 9.16 -8.29
CA LEU A 52 16.69 8.88 -7.31
C LEU A 52 17.64 10.06 -7.07
N ASP A 53 18.10 10.77 -8.11
CA ASP A 53 19.03 11.91 -7.94
C ASP A 53 18.39 13.07 -7.17
N SER A 54 17.12 13.39 -7.49
CA SER A 54 16.37 14.42 -6.76
C SER A 54 15.99 13.96 -5.36
N ALA A 55 15.67 12.68 -5.20
CA ALA A 55 15.37 12.08 -3.91
C ALA A 55 16.57 12.19 -2.97
N ILE A 56 17.78 11.81 -3.41
CA ILE A 56 19.01 11.88 -2.61
C ILE A 56 19.23 13.31 -2.09
N GLN A 57 19.15 14.34 -2.95
CA GLN A 57 19.36 15.73 -2.55
C GLN A 57 18.37 16.25 -1.50
N GLU A 58 17.10 15.83 -1.58
CA GLU A 58 16.08 16.22 -0.59
C GLU A 58 16.22 15.38 0.69
N LEU A 59 16.40 14.06 0.56
CA LEU A 59 16.59 13.14 1.67
C LEU A 59 17.82 13.50 2.50
N GLU A 60 18.93 13.95 1.90
CA GLU A 60 20.11 14.44 2.62
C GLU A 60 19.77 15.62 3.54
N ARG A 61 18.98 16.58 3.06
CA ARG A 61 18.55 17.73 3.86
C ARG A 61 17.62 17.30 4.99
N GLU A 62 16.65 16.44 4.70
CA GLU A 62 15.69 15.94 5.69
C GLU A 62 16.37 15.04 6.74
N ALA A 63 17.26 14.14 6.33
CA ALA A 63 18.02 13.25 7.20
C ALA A 63 18.96 14.02 8.12
N SER A 64 19.63 15.05 7.60
CA SER A 64 20.48 15.97 8.38
C SER A 64 19.68 16.80 9.38
N SER A 65 18.39 17.02 9.13
CA SER A 65 17.47 17.67 10.08
C SER A 65 16.89 16.72 11.13
N GLY A 66 17.29 15.44 11.11
CA GLY A 66 16.89 14.43 12.10
C GLY A 66 15.72 13.52 11.69
N SER A 67 15.27 13.56 10.43
CA SER A 67 14.23 12.64 9.96
C SER A 67 14.76 11.21 9.87
N ILE A 68 14.28 10.33 10.76
CA ILE A 68 14.67 8.91 10.82
C ILE A 68 14.23 8.16 9.55
N ASP A 69 13.04 8.45 9.04
CA ASP A 69 12.57 7.85 7.78
C ASP A 69 13.43 8.32 6.61
N SER A 70 13.77 9.61 6.53
CA SER A 70 14.66 10.11 5.47
C SER A 70 16.07 9.54 5.58
N GLN A 71 16.60 9.29 6.79
CA GLN A 71 17.88 8.59 6.97
C GLN A 71 17.82 7.18 6.35
N TYR A 72 16.74 6.43 6.61
CA TYR A 72 16.54 5.11 6.02
C TYR A 72 16.41 5.17 4.50
N TYR A 73 15.52 6.02 3.98
CA TYR A 73 15.28 6.15 2.54
C TYR A 73 16.48 6.71 1.79
N LEU A 74 17.34 7.51 2.43
CA LEU A 74 18.62 7.94 1.86
C LEU A 74 19.56 6.76 1.68
N GLY A 75 19.64 5.87 2.68
CA GLY A 75 20.35 4.59 2.57
C GLY A 75 19.83 3.75 1.41
N GLU A 76 18.51 3.61 1.25
CA GLU A 76 17.91 2.90 0.11
C GLU A 76 18.22 3.56 -1.24
N ALA A 77 18.11 4.88 -1.34
CA ALA A 77 18.36 5.61 -2.58
C ALA A 77 19.83 5.47 -3.02
N LEU A 78 20.78 5.62 -2.08
CA LEU A 78 22.21 5.44 -2.33
C LEU A 78 22.55 4.00 -2.70
N ARG A 79 22.00 3.01 -1.99
CA ARG A 79 22.19 1.58 -2.29
C ARG A 79 21.66 1.24 -3.69
N LYS A 80 20.47 1.72 -4.06
CA LYS A 80 19.90 1.50 -5.40
C LYS A 80 20.72 2.17 -6.50
N LYS A 81 21.20 3.39 -6.28
CA LYS A 81 22.06 4.11 -7.24
C LYS A 81 23.39 3.38 -7.46
N SER A 82 24.02 2.92 -6.39
CA SER A 82 25.29 2.19 -6.44
C SER A 82 25.13 0.73 -6.86
N ARG A 83 23.94 0.13 -6.65
CA ARG A 83 23.60 -1.30 -6.85
C ARG A 83 24.28 -2.27 -5.88
N TYR A 84 24.84 -1.75 -4.80
CA TYR A 84 25.46 -2.49 -3.70
C TYR A 84 25.47 -1.59 -2.47
N MET A 85 25.80 -2.16 -1.31
CA MET A 85 26.00 -1.42 -0.07
C MET A 85 27.28 -0.57 -0.12
N SER A 86 27.16 0.71 -0.51
CA SER A 86 28.29 1.66 -0.47
C SER A 86 28.56 2.19 0.96
N PRO A 87 29.74 2.76 1.23
CA PRO A 87 30.04 3.35 2.55
C PRO A 87 29.01 4.40 2.98
N GLU A 88 28.54 5.23 2.06
CA GLU A 88 27.55 6.28 2.32
C GLU A 88 26.16 5.67 2.62
N ALA A 89 25.76 4.65 1.85
CA ALA A 89 24.49 3.96 2.09
C ALA A 89 24.51 3.29 3.47
N GLN A 90 25.60 2.58 3.80
CA GLN A 90 25.75 1.93 5.09
C GLN A 90 25.75 2.95 6.24
N HIS A 91 26.45 4.07 6.09
CA HIS A 91 26.46 5.14 7.10
C HIS A 91 25.03 5.62 7.44
N TRP A 92 24.19 5.84 6.44
CA TRP A 92 22.82 6.29 6.66
C TRP A 92 21.91 5.20 7.24
N TYR A 93 22.07 3.94 6.83
CA TYR A 93 21.38 2.84 7.51
C TYR A 93 21.81 2.72 8.98
N GLU A 94 23.10 2.77 9.28
CA GLU A 94 23.59 2.69 10.66
C GLU A 94 23.06 3.87 11.49
N THR A 95 23.00 5.07 10.92
CA THR A 95 22.43 6.26 11.57
C THR A 95 20.93 6.08 11.84
N ALA A 96 20.17 5.57 10.88
CA ALA A 96 18.74 5.27 11.07
C ALA A 96 18.54 4.17 12.13
N ALA A 97 19.35 3.11 12.09
CA ALA A 97 19.31 2.01 13.05
C ALA A 97 19.66 2.46 14.48
N GLU A 98 20.65 3.35 14.65
CA GLU A 98 20.98 3.97 15.95
C GLU A 98 19.82 4.81 16.50
N ASN A 99 18.92 5.29 15.63
CA ASN A 99 17.65 5.94 16.00
C ASN A 99 16.46 4.96 16.01
N ASN A 100 16.71 3.66 16.22
CA ASN A 100 15.70 2.59 16.32
C ASN A 100 14.88 2.32 15.04
N ASN A 101 15.38 2.69 13.86
CA ASN A 101 14.74 2.28 12.60
C ASN A 101 14.95 0.78 12.36
N VAL A 102 13.89 -0.01 12.58
CA VAL A 102 13.94 -1.48 12.43
C VAL A 102 14.20 -1.90 10.98
N TYR A 103 13.68 -1.16 10.00
CA TYR A 103 13.90 -1.46 8.58
C TYR A 103 15.39 -1.35 8.22
N ALA A 104 16.08 -0.32 8.72
CA ALA A 104 17.52 -0.17 8.56
C ALA A 104 18.30 -1.32 9.20
N MET A 105 17.92 -1.73 10.42
CA MET A 105 18.54 -2.87 11.10
C MET A 105 18.37 -4.17 10.29
N ILE A 106 17.18 -4.42 9.73
CA ILE A 106 16.93 -5.57 8.86
C ILE A 106 17.81 -5.52 7.61
N GLN A 107 17.93 -4.36 6.95
CA GLN A 107 18.78 -4.21 5.76
C GLN A 107 20.26 -4.43 6.06
N LEU A 108 20.77 -3.88 7.17
CA LEU A 108 22.13 -4.16 7.65
C LEU A 108 22.33 -5.64 8.05
N GLY A 109 21.26 -6.30 8.50
CA GLY A 109 21.23 -7.74 8.71
C GLY A 109 21.23 -8.57 7.42
N ARG A 110 20.95 -7.99 6.25
CA ARG A 110 20.86 -8.73 4.96
C ARG A 110 22.13 -8.67 4.10
N THR A 111 23.18 -8.00 4.55
CA THR A 111 24.41 -7.72 3.78
C THR A 111 25.04 -8.94 3.10
N LYS A 112 24.91 -10.16 3.64
CA LYS A 112 25.45 -11.39 3.02
C LYS A 112 24.96 -11.65 1.59
N ASN A 113 23.77 -11.18 1.25
CA ASN A 113 23.20 -11.35 -0.08
C ASN A 113 23.53 -10.19 -1.02
N ASP A 114 24.11 -9.11 -0.50
CA ASP A 114 24.47 -7.92 -1.27
C ASP A 114 25.63 -8.21 -2.23
N LEU A 115 25.69 -7.44 -3.32
CA LEU A 115 26.76 -7.56 -4.29
C LEU A 115 28.12 -7.20 -3.70
N CYS A 116 28.18 -6.34 -2.67
CA CYS A 116 29.44 -5.93 -2.05
C CYS A 116 30.24 -7.11 -1.50
N GLU A 117 29.55 -8.14 -0.97
CA GLU A 117 30.19 -9.35 -0.44
C GLU A 117 30.78 -10.17 -1.58
N LYS A 118 30.03 -10.29 -2.68
CA LYS A 118 30.45 -11.06 -3.87
C LYS A 118 31.68 -10.45 -4.54
N ILE A 119 31.84 -9.13 -4.48
CA ILE A 119 32.99 -8.41 -5.06
C ILE A 119 34.06 -8.04 -4.03
N GLY A 120 33.86 -8.39 -2.75
CA GLY A 120 34.84 -8.19 -1.67
C GLY A 120 35.10 -6.73 -1.31
N ASN A 121 34.12 -5.85 -1.43
CA ASN A 121 34.27 -4.41 -1.19
C ASN A 121 33.28 -3.83 -0.16
N CYS A 122 32.66 -4.66 0.69
CA CYS A 122 31.76 -4.15 1.72
C CYS A 122 32.47 -3.20 2.69
N PRO A 123 31.80 -2.13 3.16
CA PRO A 123 32.36 -1.24 4.16
C PRO A 123 32.54 -1.97 5.51
N PRO A 124 33.45 -1.49 6.38
CA PRO A 124 33.53 -1.99 7.75
C PRO A 124 32.23 -1.67 8.51
N THR A 125 31.69 -2.64 9.25
CA THR A 125 30.42 -2.51 9.96
C THR A 125 30.60 -2.18 11.44
N LYS A 126 29.69 -1.38 12.02
CA LYS A 126 29.67 -1.11 13.48
C LYS A 126 29.23 -2.30 14.32
N LYS A 127 28.41 -3.18 13.75
CA LYS A 127 27.89 -4.39 14.37
C LYS A 127 27.85 -5.52 13.35
N THR A 128 27.93 -6.75 13.86
CA THR A 128 27.72 -7.94 13.05
C THR A 128 26.28 -8.06 12.58
N GLN A 129 26.08 -8.88 11.54
CA GLN A 129 24.76 -9.24 11.02
C GLN A 129 23.79 -9.72 12.12
N ALA A 130 24.28 -10.61 12.99
CA ALA A 130 23.48 -11.21 14.06
C ALA A 130 23.08 -10.18 15.11
N GLU A 131 23.96 -9.24 15.43
CA GLU A 131 23.66 -8.15 16.36
C GLU A 131 22.57 -7.22 15.80
N TRP A 132 22.62 -6.88 14.51
CA TRP A 132 21.56 -6.07 13.89
C TRP A 132 20.19 -6.77 13.92
N PHE A 133 20.13 -8.06 13.58
CA PHE A 133 18.89 -8.83 13.68
C PHE A 133 18.42 -8.99 15.12
N SER A 134 19.32 -9.15 16.09
CA SER A 134 18.96 -9.21 17.51
C SER A 134 18.30 -7.91 17.96
N LEU A 135 18.91 -6.76 17.63
CA LEU A 135 18.35 -5.44 17.95
C LEU A 135 16.98 -5.22 17.30
N ALA A 136 16.85 -5.57 16.02
CA ALA A 136 15.58 -5.49 15.31
C ALA A 136 14.50 -6.32 16.02
N LYS A 137 14.83 -7.57 16.39
CA LYS A 137 13.94 -8.49 17.08
C LYS A 137 13.52 -7.97 18.45
N ASP A 138 14.46 -7.46 19.23
CA ASP A 138 14.19 -6.92 20.57
C ASP A 138 13.21 -5.75 20.54
N LEU A 139 13.23 -4.94 19.47
CA LEU A 139 12.29 -3.85 19.26
C LEU A 139 10.89 -4.30 18.85
N VAL A 140 10.78 -5.30 17.97
CA VAL A 140 9.47 -5.68 17.39
C VAL A 140 8.75 -6.80 18.13
N LEU A 141 9.48 -7.72 18.77
CA LEU A 141 8.89 -8.90 19.41
C LEU A 141 7.80 -8.54 20.43
N PRO A 142 7.97 -7.56 21.34
CA PRO A 142 6.93 -7.23 22.32
C PRO A 142 5.62 -6.72 21.70
N ARG A 143 5.68 -6.09 20.52
CA ARG A 143 4.50 -5.65 19.76
C ARG A 143 3.89 -6.79 18.95
N ALA A 144 4.74 -7.62 18.34
CA ALA A 144 4.32 -8.82 17.63
C ALA A 144 3.57 -9.81 18.56
N GLU A 145 4.04 -10.00 19.80
CA GLU A 145 3.37 -10.83 20.81
C GLU A 145 1.99 -10.29 21.21
N LYS A 146 1.75 -8.98 21.05
CA LYS A 146 0.45 -8.34 21.25
C LYS A 146 -0.44 -8.37 20.01
N GLY A 147 0.02 -8.99 18.93
CA GLY A 147 -0.73 -9.11 17.68
C GLY A 147 -0.61 -7.90 16.76
N ASP A 148 0.36 -7.01 16.95
CA ASP A 148 0.59 -5.88 16.04
C ASP A 148 0.92 -6.38 14.62
N PRO A 149 0.09 -6.09 13.60
CA PRO A 149 0.22 -6.73 12.28
C PRO A 149 1.55 -6.44 11.57
N GLU A 150 2.05 -5.20 11.66
CA GLU A 150 3.34 -4.81 11.06
C GLU A 150 4.51 -5.48 11.81
N SER A 151 4.51 -5.48 13.14
CA SER A 151 5.56 -6.15 13.92
C SER A 151 5.59 -7.66 13.69
N LEU A 152 4.43 -8.31 13.50
CA LEU A 152 4.34 -9.70 13.08
C LEU A 152 5.01 -9.91 11.70
N TYR A 153 4.80 -9.00 10.75
CA TYR A 153 5.46 -9.06 9.45
C TYR A 153 6.98 -8.83 9.56
N LEU A 154 7.43 -7.86 10.37
CA LEU A 154 8.86 -7.63 10.60
C LEU A 154 9.53 -8.83 11.28
N MET A 155 8.83 -9.55 12.16
CA MET A 155 9.31 -10.83 12.70
C MET A 155 9.52 -11.89 11.61
N TYR A 156 8.66 -11.95 10.60
CA TYR A 156 8.89 -12.78 9.42
C TYR A 156 10.14 -12.33 8.66
N GLU A 157 10.32 -11.03 8.41
CA GLU A 157 11.49 -10.50 7.69
C GLU A 157 12.83 -10.73 8.43
N ILE A 158 12.79 -10.80 9.77
CA ILE A 158 13.96 -11.08 10.63
C ILE A 158 14.26 -12.57 10.73
N THR A 159 13.23 -13.41 10.92
CA THR A 159 13.41 -14.84 11.25
C THR A 159 13.25 -15.77 10.06
N LEU A 160 12.64 -15.29 8.99
CA LEU A 160 12.17 -16.07 7.83
C LEU A 160 11.20 -17.21 8.21
N ASN A 161 10.63 -17.17 9.42
CA ASN A 161 9.63 -18.14 9.84
C ASN A 161 8.24 -17.70 9.35
N ARG A 162 7.67 -18.49 8.44
CA ARG A 162 6.36 -18.29 7.82
C ARG A 162 5.22 -18.14 8.82
N GLU A 163 5.28 -18.78 9.99
CA GLU A 163 4.22 -18.64 10.99
C GLU A 163 3.97 -17.18 11.39
N TRP A 164 5.01 -16.34 11.37
CA TRP A 164 4.87 -14.90 11.61
C TRP A 164 4.16 -14.18 10.47
N LEU A 165 4.45 -14.56 9.22
CA LEU A 165 3.76 -14.04 8.04
C LEU A 165 2.27 -14.40 8.07
N GLU A 166 1.95 -15.65 8.39
CA GLU A 166 0.57 -16.12 8.51
C GLU A 166 -0.18 -15.38 9.62
N LYS A 167 0.44 -15.20 10.80
CA LYS A 167 -0.13 -14.38 11.88
C LYS A 167 -0.38 -12.94 11.44
N SER A 168 0.59 -12.32 10.77
CA SER A 168 0.48 -10.94 10.26
C SER A 168 -0.65 -10.79 9.25
N ALA A 169 -0.75 -11.72 8.28
CA ALA A 169 -1.80 -11.71 7.27
C ALA A 169 -3.19 -11.90 7.88
N ASN A 170 -3.32 -12.81 8.84
CA ASN A 170 -4.56 -13.02 9.60
C ASN A 170 -4.92 -11.84 10.52
N ALA A 171 -3.93 -11.08 10.97
CA ALA A 171 -4.12 -9.83 11.72
C ALA A 171 -4.48 -8.63 10.81
N GLY A 172 -4.57 -8.82 9.50
CA GLY A 172 -5.03 -7.80 8.56
C GLY A 172 -3.93 -6.97 7.90
N TYR A 173 -2.66 -7.33 8.04
CA TYR A 173 -1.59 -6.56 7.39
C TYR A 173 -1.57 -6.80 5.88
N SER A 174 -1.93 -5.79 5.11
CA SER A 174 -2.16 -5.92 3.66
C SER A 174 -0.92 -6.40 2.90
N LEU A 175 0.28 -5.94 3.30
CA LEU A 175 1.54 -6.41 2.71
C LEU A 175 1.77 -7.91 2.99
N ALA A 176 1.47 -8.39 4.21
CA ALA A 176 1.58 -9.81 4.52
C ALA A 176 0.56 -10.65 3.75
N GLN A 177 -0.68 -10.17 3.61
CA GLN A 177 -1.71 -10.83 2.80
C GLN A 177 -1.29 -10.92 1.32
N TYR A 178 -0.68 -9.87 0.77
CA TYR A 178 -0.10 -9.94 -0.58
C TYR A 178 1.02 -10.99 -0.67
N TRP A 179 1.93 -11.03 0.30
CA TRP A 179 2.99 -12.03 0.32
C TRP A 179 2.47 -13.47 0.49
N MET A 180 1.37 -13.68 1.21
CA MET A 180 0.67 -14.97 1.24
C MET A 180 0.20 -15.37 -0.17
N ALA A 181 -0.44 -14.46 -0.90
CA ALA A 181 -0.88 -14.71 -2.27
C ALA A 181 0.30 -15.02 -3.23
N VAL A 182 1.37 -14.23 -3.17
CA VAL A 182 2.56 -14.41 -4.02
C VAL A 182 3.23 -15.77 -3.75
N SER A 183 3.42 -16.11 -2.47
CA SER A 183 3.99 -17.39 -2.03
C SER A 183 3.16 -18.58 -2.50
N GLU A 184 1.84 -18.53 -2.30
CA GLU A 184 0.94 -19.60 -2.76
C GLU A 184 0.94 -19.71 -4.30
N ARG A 185 1.00 -18.59 -5.02
CA ARG A 185 1.12 -18.61 -6.50
C ARG A 185 2.43 -19.26 -6.95
N GLN A 186 3.53 -19.08 -6.21
CA GLN A 186 4.85 -19.67 -6.49
C GLN A 186 4.98 -21.15 -6.09
N GLY A 187 3.91 -21.76 -5.58
CA GLY A 187 3.85 -23.20 -5.32
C GLY A 187 3.87 -23.58 -3.84
N GLU A 188 4.03 -22.61 -2.93
CA GLU A 188 4.03 -22.89 -1.50
C GLU A 188 2.64 -23.30 -0.99
N GLY A 189 2.59 -24.08 0.09
CA GLY A 189 1.35 -24.65 0.62
C GLY A 189 0.87 -25.92 -0.09
N PHE A 190 -0.07 -26.62 0.54
CA PHE A 190 -0.52 -27.96 0.13
C PHE A 190 -1.94 -27.92 -0.46
N PHE A 191 -2.02 -27.90 -1.79
CA PHE A 191 -3.29 -27.81 -2.53
C PHE A 191 -3.49 -29.05 -3.42
N LEU A 192 -4.14 -30.07 -2.88
CA LEU A 192 -4.39 -31.33 -3.61
C LEU A 192 -5.53 -31.24 -4.64
N ILE A 193 -6.45 -30.31 -4.46
CA ILE A 193 -7.63 -30.17 -5.31
C ILE A 193 -7.36 -29.05 -6.33
N PRO A 194 -7.46 -29.33 -7.65
CA PRO A 194 -7.33 -28.31 -8.69
C PRO A 194 -8.22 -27.09 -8.43
N GLY A 195 -7.70 -25.89 -8.67
CA GLY A 195 -8.41 -24.61 -8.47
C GLY A 195 -8.48 -24.11 -7.01
N LYS A 196 -8.15 -24.93 -5.99
CA LYS A 196 -8.12 -24.45 -4.59
C LYS A 196 -6.99 -23.45 -4.33
N ARG A 197 -5.85 -23.63 -5.01
CA ARG A 197 -4.72 -22.68 -4.95
C ARG A 197 -5.16 -21.33 -5.50
N ASP A 198 -5.74 -21.30 -6.70
CA ASP A 198 -6.18 -20.06 -7.34
C ASP A 198 -7.26 -19.34 -6.51
N ALA A 199 -8.21 -20.09 -5.94
CA ALA A 199 -9.21 -19.52 -5.03
C ALA A 199 -8.60 -18.91 -3.76
N SER A 200 -7.55 -19.52 -3.21
CA SER A 200 -6.83 -19.02 -2.03
C SER A 200 -6.02 -17.76 -2.36
N VAL A 201 -5.27 -17.78 -3.47
CA VAL A 201 -4.55 -16.62 -4.00
C VAL A 201 -5.50 -15.45 -4.24
N LYS A 202 -6.63 -15.69 -4.92
CA LYS A 202 -7.66 -14.67 -5.16
C LYS A 202 -8.19 -14.07 -3.85
N LYS A 203 -8.46 -14.92 -2.85
CA LYS A 203 -8.93 -14.46 -1.53
C LYS A 203 -7.90 -13.56 -0.84
N TRP A 204 -6.63 -13.95 -0.83
CA TRP A 204 -5.57 -13.14 -0.22
C TRP A 204 -5.36 -11.81 -0.92
N LEU A 205 -5.40 -11.80 -2.25
CA LEU A 205 -5.32 -10.56 -3.03
C LEU A 205 -6.50 -9.64 -2.76
N LEU A 206 -7.72 -10.18 -2.67
CA LEU A 206 -8.90 -9.39 -2.31
C LEU A 206 -8.74 -8.75 -0.93
N LEU A 207 -8.37 -9.52 0.09
CA LEU A 207 -8.16 -9.00 1.45
C LEU A 207 -7.08 -7.91 1.48
N SER A 208 -5.96 -8.12 0.78
CA SER A 208 -4.88 -7.15 0.68
C SER A 208 -5.32 -5.88 -0.05
N SER A 209 -6.14 -6.02 -1.10
CA SER A 209 -6.74 -4.92 -1.86
C SER A 209 -7.72 -4.11 -1.01
N GLU A 210 -8.58 -4.77 -0.24
CA GLU A 210 -9.48 -4.13 0.72
C GLU A 210 -8.71 -3.38 1.82
N GLY A 211 -7.52 -3.86 2.18
CA GLY A 211 -6.60 -3.17 3.08
C GLY A 211 -5.80 -2.03 2.42
N GLY A 212 -6.01 -1.75 1.13
CA GLY A 212 -5.44 -0.59 0.45
C GLY A 212 -4.08 -0.83 -0.21
N TYR A 213 -3.64 -2.07 -0.40
CA TYR A 213 -2.31 -2.35 -0.98
C TYR A 213 -2.33 -2.35 -2.52
N PRO A 214 -1.70 -1.39 -3.21
CA PRO A 214 -1.92 -1.19 -4.65
C PRO A 214 -1.42 -2.34 -5.53
N LYS A 215 -0.29 -2.97 -5.18
CA LYS A 215 0.20 -4.15 -5.93
C LYS A 215 -0.79 -5.31 -5.87
N ALA A 216 -1.46 -5.52 -4.73
CA ALA A 216 -2.51 -6.54 -4.64
C ALA A 216 -3.73 -6.18 -5.47
N MET A 217 -4.13 -4.90 -5.51
CA MET A 217 -5.22 -4.45 -6.37
C MET A 217 -4.91 -4.73 -7.85
N MET A 218 -3.68 -4.46 -8.30
CA MET A 218 -3.25 -4.72 -9.68
C MET A 218 -3.25 -6.22 -10.01
N ASP A 219 -2.76 -7.06 -9.11
CA ASP A 219 -2.80 -8.52 -9.28
C ASP A 219 -4.23 -9.07 -9.23
N TYR A 220 -5.09 -8.50 -8.38
CA TYR A 220 -6.51 -8.88 -8.30
C TYR A 220 -7.27 -8.47 -9.58
N LEU A 221 -6.98 -7.29 -10.12
CA LEU A 221 -7.54 -6.81 -11.38
C LEU A 221 -7.22 -7.75 -12.55
N GLN A 222 -6.03 -8.34 -12.58
CA GLN A 222 -5.69 -9.34 -13.58
C GLN A 222 -6.62 -10.56 -13.50
N ILE A 223 -6.86 -11.08 -12.29
CA ILE A 223 -7.77 -12.22 -12.08
C ILE A 223 -9.19 -11.87 -12.53
N LEU A 224 -9.70 -10.71 -12.14
CA LEU A 224 -11.04 -10.26 -12.54
C LEU A 224 -11.17 -10.09 -14.06
N PHE A 225 -10.12 -9.62 -14.72
CA PHE A 225 -10.08 -9.47 -16.17
C PHE A 225 -10.13 -10.83 -16.87
N GLU A 226 -9.36 -11.81 -16.41
CA GLU A 226 -9.35 -13.18 -16.92
C GLU A 226 -10.69 -13.90 -16.72
N GLU A 227 -11.39 -13.62 -15.62
CA GLU A 227 -12.73 -14.12 -15.35
C GLU A 227 -13.83 -13.42 -16.14
N GLY A 228 -13.52 -12.30 -16.81
CA GLY A 228 -14.49 -11.51 -17.56
C GLY A 228 -15.37 -10.60 -16.71
N ASP A 229 -15.06 -10.41 -15.43
CA ASP A 229 -15.81 -9.55 -14.51
C ASP A 229 -15.44 -8.07 -14.68
N MET A 230 -15.78 -7.52 -15.85
CA MET A 230 -15.43 -6.15 -16.22
C MET A 230 -16.04 -5.11 -15.28
N ALA A 231 -17.16 -5.43 -14.61
CA ALA A 231 -17.76 -4.53 -13.62
C ALA A 231 -16.82 -4.33 -12.42
N ASN A 232 -16.30 -5.43 -11.85
CA ASN A 232 -15.33 -5.35 -10.77
C ASN A 232 -13.96 -4.86 -11.24
N VAL A 233 -13.54 -5.15 -12.49
CA VAL A 233 -12.33 -4.54 -13.05
C VAL A 233 -12.44 -3.01 -13.03
N ARG A 234 -13.57 -2.44 -13.47
CA ARG A 234 -13.74 -0.99 -13.44
C ARG A 234 -13.69 -0.44 -12.01
N HIS A 235 -14.43 -1.06 -11.11
CA HIS A 235 -14.50 -0.65 -9.72
C HIS A 235 -13.12 -0.62 -9.03
N TRP A 236 -12.36 -1.72 -9.11
CA TRP A 236 -11.05 -1.82 -8.46
C TRP A 236 -9.98 -0.98 -9.14
N LEU A 237 -10.08 -0.76 -10.46
CA LEU A 237 -9.11 0.07 -11.17
C LEU A 237 -9.23 1.55 -10.79
N GLU A 238 -10.45 2.03 -10.60
CA GLU A 238 -10.69 3.38 -10.08
C GLU A 238 -10.11 3.55 -8.66
N ILE A 239 -10.33 2.56 -7.78
CA ILE A 239 -9.77 2.55 -6.42
C ILE A 239 -8.23 2.53 -6.47
N ALA A 240 -7.64 1.65 -7.27
CA ALA A 240 -6.19 1.54 -7.40
C ALA A 240 -5.58 2.85 -7.96
N ALA A 241 -6.21 3.46 -8.97
CA ALA A 241 -5.76 4.74 -9.52
C ALA A 241 -5.81 5.87 -8.48
N ALA A 242 -6.83 5.87 -7.61
CA ALA A 242 -6.95 6.85 -6.52
C ALA A 242 -5.85 6.72 -5.45
N THR A 243 -5.12 5.59 -5.38
CA THR A 243 -3.98 5.42 -4.46
C THR A 243 -2.71 6.14 -4.91
N GLY A 244 -2.66 6.62 -6.16
CA GLY A 244 -1.43 7.16 -6.77
C GLY A 244 -0.59 6.11 -7.49
N ASP A 245 -1.04 4.85 -7.59
CA ASP A 245 -0.29 3.80 -8.29
C ASP A 245 -0.14 4.12 -9.78
N GLN A 246 1.11 4.20 -10.21
CA GLN A 246 1.46 4.62 -11.56
C GLN A 246 0.85 3.70 -12.62
N ALA A 247 0.86 2.39 -12.39
CA ALA A 247 0.33 1.40 -13.33
C ALA A 247 -1.20 1.47 -13.39
N ALA A 248 -1.87 1.60 -12.25
CA ALA A 248 -3.31 1.78 -12.15
C ALA A 248 -3.78 3.08 -12.83
N ILE A 249 -3.10 4.21 -12.60
CA ILE A 249 -3.42 5.50 -13.24
C ILE A 249 -3.23 5.40 -14.76
N SER A 250 -2.17 4.72 -15.22
CA SER A 250 -1.92 4.49 -16.66
C SER A 250 -3.02 3.65 -17.30
N ASN A 251 -3.40 2.55 -16.66
CA ASN A 251 -4.47 1.68 -17.14
C ASN A 251 -5.82 2.39 -17.12
N TYR A 252 -6.14 3.11 -16.04
CA TYR A 252 -7.38 3.85 -15.91
C TYR A 252 -7.48 4.92 -17.00
N GLY A 253 -6.44 5.76 -17.13
CA GLY A 253 -6.38 6.81 -18.15
C GLY A 253 -6.50 6.28 -19.58
N ALA A 254 -5.83 5.16 -19.88
CA ALA A 254 -5.89 4.54 -21.20
C ALA A 254 -7.29 3.97 -21.50
N TYR A 255 -7.92 3.30 -20.54
CA TYR A 255 -9.23 2.69 -20.75
C TYR A 255 -10.35 3.72 -20.83
N VAL A 256 -10.35 4.79 -20.02
CA VAL A 256 -11.38 5.85 -20.15
C VAL A 256 -11.24 6.65 -21.44
N ALA A 257 -10.03 6.78 -21.98
CA ALA A 257 -9.79 7.40 -23.29
C ALA A 257 -9.98 6.43 -24.48
N HIS A 258 -10.42 5.19 -24.25
CA HIS A 258 -10.59 4.17 -25.28
C HIS A 258 -9.31 3.90 -26.09
N THR A 259 -8.18 3.75 -25.40
CA THR A 259 -6.86 3.47 -26.00
C THR A 259 -6.13 2.30 -25.30
N PRO A 260 -6.73 1.10 -25.20
CA PRO A 260 -7.87 0.61 -25.99
C PRO A 260 -9.21 0.62 -25.23
N ASP A 261 -10.34 0.50 -25.95
CA ASP A 261 -11.64 0.19 -25.34
C ASP A 261 -11.77 -1.33 -25.10
N LYS A 262 -11.54 -1.76 -23.87
CA LYS A 262 -11.60 -3.19 -23.48
C LYS A 262 -12.44 -3.48 -22.24
N VAL A 263 -12.66 -2.47 -21.41
CA VAL A 263 -13.26 -2.64 -20.07
C VAL A 263 -14.63 -1.96 -19.99
N GLY A 264 -15.14 -1.41 -21.10
CA GLY A 264 -16.50 -0.86 -21.18
C GLY A 264 -16.70 0.41 -20.36
N TYR A 265 -15.67 1.26 -20.25
CA TYR A 265 -15.83 2.62 -19.73
C TYR A 265 -16.56 3.50 -20.74
N SER A 266 -17.28 4.52 -20.26
CA SER A 266 -17.72 5.60 -21.15
C SER A 266 -16.52 6.44 -21.59
N LEU A 267 -16.52 6.89 -22.84
CA LEU A 267 -15.41 7.68 -23.38
C LEU A 267 -15.27 9.00 -22.62
N ASP A 268 -14.09 9.24 -22.08
CA ASP A 268 -13.72 10.44 -21.34
C ASP A 268 -12.27 10.84 -21.69
N LEU A 269 -12.13 11.55 -22.82
CA LEU A 269 -10.82 12.01 -23.32
C LEU A 269 -10.17 13.02 -22.38
N VAL A 270 -10.97 13.88 -21.74
CA VAL A 270 -10.48 14.91 -20.81
C VAL A 270 -9.82 14.25 -19.61
N LYS A 271 -10.49 13.29 -18.97
CA LYS A 271 -9.92 12.54 -17.84
C LYS A 271 -8.73 11.70 -18.25
N GLY A 272 -8.83 10.95 -19.34
CA GLY A 272 -7.72 10.12 -19.80
C GLY A 272 -6.45 10.94 -20.06
N TYR A 273 -6.59 12.06 -20.76
CA TYR A 273 -5.46 12.95 -21.02
C TYR A 273 -4.97 13.69 -19.77
N ALA A 274 -5.85 14.02 -18.82
CA ALA A 274 -5.46 14.58 -17.52
C ALA A 274 -4.57 13.62 -16.73
N LEU A 275 -4.95 12.33 -16.66
CA LEU A 275 -4.16 11.30 -15.98
C LEU A 275 -2.81 11.08 -16.67
N PHE A 276 -2.75 11.09 -18.00
CA PHE A 276 -1.47 11.03 -18.74
C PHE A 276 -0.62 12.30 -18.58
N THR A 277 -1.25 13.47 -18.41
CA THR A 277 -0.54 14.71 -18.06
C THR A 277 0.14 14.58 -16.68
N LEU A 278 -0.53 13.97 -15.70
CA LEU A 278 0.07 13.69 -14.40
C LEU A 278 1.22 12.70 -14.49
N LEU A 279 1.03 11.60 -15.23
CA LEU A 279 2.10 10.60 -15.45
C LEU A 279 3.34 11.20 -16.11
N GLY A 280 3.17 12.25 -16.94
CA GLY A 280 4.27 13.01 -17.52
C GLY A 280 5.19 13.66 -16.49
N GLU A 281 4.70 13.92 -15.27
CA GLU A 281 5.54 14.44 -14.18
C GLU A 281 6.58 13.43 -13.69
N LEU A 282 6.48 12.15 -14.05
CA LEU A 282 7.49 11.14 -13.73
C LEU A 282 8.67 11.15 -14.70
N ASP A 283 8.62 11.94 -15.77
CA ASP A 283 9.62 11.94 -16.85
C ASP A 283 9.84 10.51 -17.39
N ASP A 284 11.10 10.05 -17.48
CA ASP A 284 11.42 8.66 -17.83
C ASP A 284 11.68 7.76 -16.60
N SER A 285 11.28 8.19 -15.40
CA SER A 285 11.43 7.38 -14.19
C SER A 285 10.68 6.06 -14.34
N GLY A 286 11.32 4.94 -13.97
CA GLY A 286 10.75 3.60 -14.20
C GLY A 286 10.62 3.19 -15.68
N GLY A 287 11.17 3.96 -16.63
CA GLY A 287 11.15 3.66 -18.06
C GLY A 287 9.79 3.87 -18.73
N ILE A 288 8.90 4.65 -18.11
CA ILE A 288 7.53 4.85 -18.62
C ILE A 288 7.42 6.01 -19.63
N GLY A 289 8.47 6.83 -19.79
CA GLY A 289 8.38 8.11 -20.49
C GLY A 289 7.85 7.98 -21.92
N ARG A 290 8.44 7.07 -22.71
CA ARG A 290 7.98 6.79 -24.08
C ARG A 290 6.55 6.26 -24.16
N TYR A 291 6.13 5.47 -23.16
CA TYR A 291 4.77 4.96 -23.13
C TYR A 291 3.77 6.10 -22.86
N VAL A 292 4.08 6.95 -21.89
CA VAL A 292 3.27 8.12 -21.51
C VAL A 292 3.18 9.11 -22.66
N GLU A 293 4.30 9.42 -23.32
CA GLU A 293 4.36 10.32 -24.49
C GLU A 293 3.45 9.82 -25.62
N ARG A 294 3.68 8.60 -26.10
CA ARG A 294 2.90 8.00 -27.19
C ARG A 294 1.41 7.96 -26.86
N LYS A 295 1.03 7.56 -25.64
CA LYS A 295 -0.38 7.52 -25.23
C LYS A 295 -0.98 8.91 -25.13
N SER A 296 -0.23 9.88 -24.62
CA SER A 296 -0.66 11.27 -24.59
C SER A 296 -0.95 11.80 -25.99
N GLU A 297 -0.11 11.48 -26.98
CA GLU A 297 -0.33 11.85 -28.39
C GLU A 297 -1.57 11.17 -28.97
N GLU A 298 -1.72 9.85 -28.83
CA GLU A 298 -2.88 9.08 -29.30
C GLU A 298 -4.21 9.61 -28.76
N ILE A 299 -4.23 10.09 -27.51
CA ILE A 299 -5.42 10.69 -26.90
C ILE A 299 -5.60 12.13 -27.41
N ARG A 300 -4.54 12.93 -27.44
CA ARG A 300 -4.57 14.34 -27.87
C ARG A 300 -5.07 14.52 -29.30
N GLU A 301 -4.71 13.61 -30.21
CA GLU A 301 -5.17 13.63 -31.62
C GLU A 301 -6.70 13.58 -31.75
N LYS A 302 -7.40 13.08 -30.73
CA LYS A 302 -8.87 12.96 -30.70
C LYS A 302 -9.55 14.12 -29.96
N MET A 303 -8.78 15.07 -29.43
CA MET A 303 -9.27 16.14 -28.57
C MET A 303 -9.34 17.49 -29.28
N THR A 304 -10.31 18.30 -28.87
CA THR A 304 -10.36 19.74 -29.22
C THR A 304 -9.40 20.56 -28.33
N PRO A 305 -8.99 21.76 -28.76
CA PRO A 305 -8.20 22.65 -27.91
C PRO A 305 -8.85 22.96 -26.56
N ALA A 306 -10.19 23.08 -26.50
CA ALA A 306 -10.92 23.31 -25.25
C ALA A 306 -10.79 22.13 -24.28
N GLN A 307 -10.93 20.90 -24.77
CA GLN A 307 -10.76 19.69 -23.96
C GLN A 307 -9.33 19.54 -23.42
N ILE A 308 -8.32 19.98 -24.18
CA ILE A 308 -6.90 19.97 -23.74
C ILE A 308 -6.67 20.97 -22.60
N GLU A 309 -7.32 22.13 -22.60
CA GLU A 309 -7.23 23.06 -21.47
C GLU A 309 -8.01 22.55 -20.26
N GLU A 310 -9.19 21.97 -20.46
CA GLU A 310 -9.99 21.37 -19.40
C GLU A 310 -9.25 20.24 -18.69
N SER A 311 -8.56 19.37 -19.44
CA SER A 311 -7.78 18.27 -18.86
C SER A 311 -6.62 18.76 -17.99
N LYS A 312 -6.03 19.93 -18.29
CA LYS A 312 -4.98 20.51 -17.43
C LYS A 312 -5.53 20.99 -16.10
N ILE A 313 -6.78 21.49 -16.10
CA ILE A 313 -7.47 21.88 -14.86
C ILE A 313 -7.76 20.63 -14.03
N MET A 314 -8.32 19.60 -14.67
CA MET A 314 -8.62 18.32 -14.01
C MET A 314 -7.35 17.64 -13.44
N ALA A 315 -6.23 17.67 -14.18
CA ALA A 315 -4.96 17.13 -13.69
C ALA A 315 -4.51 17.85 -12.41
N LYS A 316 -4.58 19.18 -12.38
CA LYS A 316 -4.24 19.97 -11.18
C LYS A 316 -5.14 19.65 -10.00
N GLU A 317 -6.45 19.51 -10.23
CA GLU A 317 -7.41 19.13 -9.20
C GLU A 317 -7.12 17.73 -8.66
N TRP A 318 -6.94 16.74 -9.54
CA TRP A 318 -6.62 15.38 -9.15
C TRP A 318 -5.36 15.33 -8.28
N LYS A 319 -4.30 16.04 -8.67
CA LYS A 319 -3.05 16.14 -7.89
C LYS A 319 -3.24 16.79 -6.52
N ALA A 320 -4.22 17.70 -6.38
CA ALA A 320 -4.51 18.36 -5.12
C ALA A 320 -5.34 17.49 -4.16
N THR A 321 -6.11 16.53 -4.69
CA THR A 321 -7.05 15.71 -3.91
C THR A 321 -6.61 14.27 -3.71
N HIS A 322 -5.55 13.82 -4.38
CA HIS A 322 -5.03 12.43 -4.29
C HIS A 322 -3.57 12.39 -3.83
N PRO A 323 -3.10 11.24 -3.32
CA PRO A 323 -1.69 11.02 -3.02
C PRO A 323 -0.80 11.23 -4.26
N PRO A 324 0.50 11.52 -4.06
CA PRO A 324 1.46 11.60 -5.15
C PRO A 324 1.56 10.29 -5.95
N LEU A 325 1.96 10.41 -7.22
CA LEU A 325 2.29 9.25 -8.04
C LEU A 325 3.40 8.42 -7.39
N SER A 326 3.27 7.10 -7.46
CA SER A 326 4.21 6.17 -6.83
C SER A 326 4.32 4.88 -7.64
N PHE A 327 5.53 4.34 -7.71
CA PHE A 327 5.80 2.97 -8.17
C PHE A 327 5.69 1.94 -7.04
N PHE A 328 5.36 2.40 -5.83
CA PHE A 328 5.31 1.59 -4.60
C PHE A 328 6.52 0.65 -4.47
N PRO A 329 7.76 1.16 -4.52
CA PRO A 329 8.93 0.32 -4.29
C PRO A 329 8.80 -0.38 -2.94
N ASP A 330 9.18 -1.65 -2.86
CA ASP A 330 9.13 -2.37 -1.58
C ASP A 330 10.03 -1.66 -0.57
N LYS A 331 9.51 -1.50 0.65
CA LYS A 331 10.23 -0.82 1.72
C LYS A 331 11.54 -1.56 1.99
N LEU A 332 11.48 -2.88 2.20
CA LEU A 332 12.66 -3.75 2.25
C LEU A 332 12.99 -4.26 0.84
N GLY A 333 13.80 -3.51 0.10
CA GLY A 333 14.29 -3.95 -1.20
C GLY A 333 15.38 -5.02 -1.10
N ASN A 334 15.38 -5.96 -2.05
CA ASN A 334 16.52 -6.86 -2.28
C ASN A 334 17.76 -6.12 -2.81
#